data_AF-A0AAW2H4M3-F1
#
_entry.id   AF-A0AAW2H4M3-F1
#
_cell.length_a   1.000
_cell.length_b   1.000
_cell.length_c   1.000
_cell.angle_alpha   90.00
_cell.angle_beta   90.00
_cell.angle_gamma   90.00
#
_symmetry.space_group_name_H-M   'P 1'
#
loop_
_entity.id
_entity.type
_entity.pdbx_description
1 polymer ?
#
loop_
_entity_poly.entity_id
_entity_poly.type
_entity_poly.pdbx_seq_one_letter_code
_entity_poly.pdbx_strand_id
1 'polypeptide(L)'
;MLGDVAMDANGNGKPTWDSRPTVHFHRRAASNDESNKTTDLEFVYDDTDIHANEIAELYSYTEQYELQLNLKAFEDQMEWYKLRPWWQNLTRPEMKSIIYKLLDQLEVSNKQLRMKAARCILYLAQGCWAEVQSDKEQQDWSRVNVMLLYEVGIFPAFVELLNIEIE
;
A
#
# COMPACT_ATOMS: atom_id res chain seq x y z
N MET A 1 -47.17 -22.60 5.12
CA MET A 1 -47.22 -22.43 3.66
C MET A 1 -45.87 -22.86 3.14
N LEU A 2 -45.83 -24.03 2.51
CA LEU A 2 -44.64 -24.64 1.93
C LEU A 2 -44.31 -23.87 0.65
N GLY A 3 -43.08 -23.36 0.53
CA GLY A 3 -42.54 -22.79 -0.70
C GLY A 3 -41.65 -23.81 -1.38
N ASP A 4 -41.99 -24.13 -2.62
CA ASP A 4 -41.40 -25.20 -3.42
C ASP A 4 -39.92 -24.97 -3.73
N VAL A 5 -39.10 -25.99 -3.44
CA VAL A 5 -37.75 -26.14 -3.98
C VAL A 5 -37.89 -26.79 -5.35
N ALA A 6 -37.73 -26.02 -6.42
CA ALA A 6 -37.54 -26.58 -7.75
C ALA A 6 -36.14 -27.21 -7.81
N MET A 7 -36.09 -28.55 -7.74
CA MET A 7 -34.90 -29.33 -8.10
C MET A 7 -34.95 -29.64 -9.59
N ASP A 8 -33.98 -29.14 -10.36
CA ASP A 8 -33.80 -29.54 -11.75
C ASP A 8 -32.97 -30.83 -11.82
N ALA A 9 -33.55 -31.85 -12.44
CA ALA A 9 -32.93 -33.15 -12.67
C ALA A 9 -32.00 -33.11 -13.90
N ASN A 10 -30.91 -32.35 -13.84
CA ASN A 10 -29.74 -32.57 -14.70
C ASN A 10 -28.52 -31.80 -14.15
N GLY A 11 -27.58 -32.52 -13.53
CA GLY A 11 -26.43 -31.94 -12.82
C GLY A 11 -25.41 -31.24 -13.71
N ASN A 12 -25.61 -29.94 -13.97
CA ASN A 12 -24.53 -29.07 -14.45
C ASN A 12 -24.71 -27.63 -13.95
N GLY A 13 -24.09 -27.30 -12.81
CA GLY A 13 -24.07 -25.94 -12.27
C GLY A 13 -23.14 -25.05 -13.10
N LYS A 14 -23.69 -23.98 -13.69
CA LYS A 14 -22.90 -22.93 -14.36
C LYS A 14 -22.48 -21.87 -13.33
N PRO A 15 -21.23 -21.39 -13.31
CA PRO A 15 -20.85 -20.26 -12.46
C PRO A 15 -21.49 -18.98 -12.99
N THR A 16 -22.28 -18.31 -12.15
CA THR A 16 -22.75 -16.94 -12.38
C THR A 16 -21.61 -15.99 -12.05
N TRP A 17 -20.99 -15.39 -13.07
CA TRP A 17 -19.98 -14.35 -12.89
C TRP A 17 -20.71 -13.00 -12.72
N ASP A 18 -20.57 -12.41 -11.53
CA ASP A 18 -21.09 -11.08 -11.23
C ASP A 18 -20.28 -10.03 -12.03
N SER A 19 -20.97 -9.32 -12.92
CA SER A 19 -20.38 -8.27 -13.74
C SER A 19 -20.08 -7.01 -12.90
N ARG A 20 -18.81 -6.69 -12.69
CA ARG A 20 -18.38 -5.37 -12.16
C ARG A 20 -18.10 -4.40 -13.32
N PRO A 21 -18.38 -3.09 -13.17
CA PRO A 21 -18.36 -2.15 -14.28
C PRO A 21 -16.94 -1.73 -14.68
N THR A 22 -16.61 -1.96 -15.95
CA THR A 22 -15.41 -1.46 -16.64
C THR A 22 -15.46 0.07 -16.74
N VAL A 23 -14.41 0.76 -16.28
CA VAL A 23 -14.32 2.23 -16.34
C VAL A 23 -13.66 2.65 -17.66
N HIS A 24 -14.42 3.32 -18.53
CA HIS A 24 -13.97 3.77 -19.84
C HIS A 24 -13.42 5.22 -19.80
N PHE A 25 -12.14 5.42 -20.12
CA PHE A 25 -11.58 6.74 -20.38
C PHE A 25 -11.52 7.01 -21.90
N HIS A 26 -12.41 7.86 -22.40
CA HIS A 26 -12.41 8.28 -23.80
C HIS A 26 -11.56 9.54 -24.01
N ARG A 27 -10.39 9.41 -24.65
CA ARG A 27 -9.61 10.56 -25.15
C ARG A 27 -9.93 10.76 -26.63
N ARG A 28 -10.68 11.83 -26.96
CA ARG A 28 -10.92 12.22 -28.36
C ARG A 28 -9.70 12.94 -28.94
N ALA A 29 -9.11 12.37 -29.99
CA ALA A 29 -8.32 13.09 -30.98
C ALA A 29 -8.91 12.80 -32.36
N ALA A 30 -9.33 13.86 -33.05
CA ALA A 30 -9.87 13.79 -34.41
C ALA A 30 -8.72 13.86 -35.42
N SER A 31 -8.52 12.83 -36.23
CA SER A 31 -7.91 12.93 -37.57
C SER A 31 -8.17 11.66 -38.37
N ASN A 32 -8.68 11.82 -39.60
CA ASN A 32 -8.83 10.77 -40.60
C ASN A 32 -7.45 10.18 -40.96
N ASP A 33 -7.24 8.89 -40.71
CA ASP A 33 -6.37 8.05 -41.52
C ASP A 33 -6.85 6.59 -41.49
N GLU A 34 -7.26 6.09 -42.65
CA GLU A 34 -7.96 4.82 -42.85
C GLU A 34 -6.95 3.72 -43.24
N SER A 35 -6.01 3.35 -42.35
CA SER A 35 -5.26 2.07 -42.50
C SER A 35 -4.35 1.71 -41.32
N ASN A 36 -4.56 2.25 -40.12
CA ASN A 36 -3.86 1.74 -38.94
C ASN A 36 -4.84 1.62 -37.77
N LYS A 37 -5.79 0.69 -37.90
CA LYS A 37 -6.48 0.13 -36.74
C LYS A 37 -5.43 -0.69 -35.99
N THR A 38 -4.57 -0.02 -35.22
CA THR A 38 -3.95 -0.65 -34.06
C THR A 38 -5.10 -1.29 -33.32
N THR A 39 -5.20 -2.62 -33.40
CA THR A 39 -6.15 -3.39 -32.58
C THR A 39 -6.00 -2.85 -31.18
N ASP A 40 -7.06 -2.26 -30.65
CA ASP A 40 -7.11 -1.80 -29.27
C ASP A 40 -6.91 -3.07 -28.45
N LEU A 41 -5.66 -3.30 -28.01
CA LEU A 41 -5.29 -4.49 -27.26
C LEU A 41 -6.00 -4.34 -25.92
N GLU A 42 -7.12 -5.05 -25.76
CA GLU A 42 -7.81 -5.16 -24.50
C GLU A 42 -6.98 -6.06 -23.59
N PHE A 43 -6.05 -5.46 -22.86
CA PHE A 43 -5.27 -6.16 -21.86
C PHE A 43 -6.18 -6.51 -20.69
N VAL A 44 -6.47 -7.80 -20.53
CA VAL A 44 -7.13 -8.33 -19.33
C VAL A 44 -6.03 -8.69 -18.34
N TYR A 45 -5.90 -7.88 -17.28
CA TYR A 45 -4.99 -8.13 -16.15
C TYR A 45 -5.66 -9.06 -15.14
N ASP A 46 -5.83 -10.34 -15.52
CA ASP A 46 -6.40 -11.41 -14.67
C ASP A 46 -5.31 -12.21 -13.92
N ASP A 47 -4.07 -11.72 -13.94
CA ASP A 47 -2.90 -12.31 -13.29
C ASP A 47 -2.59 -11.72 -11.91
N THR A 48 -3.32 -10.69 -11.49
CA THR A 48 -3.16 -10.08 -10.17
C THR A 48 -3.94 -10.87 -9.13
N ASP A 49 -3.24 -11.37 -8.11
CA ASP A 49 -3.78 -12.25 -7.09
C ASP A 49 -4.50 -11.46 -5.98
N ILE A 50 -5.06 -12.14 -4.98
CA ILE A 50 -5.66 -11.47 -3.81
C ILE A 50 -4.53 -10.78 -3.02
N HIS A 51 -4.79 -9.58 -2.48
CA HIS A 51 -3.83 -8.79 -1.69
C HIS A 51 -3.01 -9.61 -0.67
N ALA A 52 -3.63 -10.58 0.00
CA ALA A 52 -2.94 -11.44 0.96
C ALA A 52 -1.86 -12.33 0.32
N ASN A 53 -2.08 -12.85 -0.89
CA ASN A 53 -1.10 -13.65 -1.63
C ASN A 53 0.07 -12.76 -2.08
N GLU A 54 -0.22 -11.60 -2.67
CA GLU A 54 0.78 -10.61 -3.10
C GLU A 54 1.71 -10.18 -1.94
N ILE A 55 1.14 -9.96 -0.75
CA ILE A 55 1.91 -9.62 0.46
C ILE A 55 2.74 -10.79 0.97
N ALA A 56 2.24 -12.02 0.83
CA ALA A 56 2.96 -13.24 1.23
C ALA A 56 4.13 -13.58 0.28
N GLU A 57 4.12 -13.08 -0.95
CA GLU A 57 5.28 -13.13 -1.85
C GLU A 57 6.36 -12.10 -1.46
N LEU A 58 5.93 -10.92 -0.99
CA LEU A 58 6.84 -9.85 -0.60
C LEU A 58 7.54 -10.12 0.74
N TYR A 59 6.82 -10.70 1.72
CA TYR A 59 7.36 -10.99 3.04
C TYR A 59 7.39 -12.50 3.32
N SER A 60 8.57 -12.99 3.71
CA SER A 60 8.69 -14.37 4.18
C SER A 60 8.25 -14.52 5.64
N TYR A 61 7.75 -15.70 6.00
CA TYR A 61 7.37 -16.02 7.39
C TYR A 61 8.52 -15.85 8.40
N THR A 62 9.77 -15.96 7.96
CA THR A 62 10.95 -15.80 8.82
C THR A 62 11.26 -14.33 9.17
N GLU A 63 10.71 -13.37 8.42
CA GLU A 63 10.98 -11.94 8.59
C GLU A 63 10.02 -11.26 9.58
N GLN A 64 9.13 -12.02 10.23
CA GLN A 64 8.18 -11.48 11.22
C GLN A 64 8.89 -10.66 12.32
N TYR A 65 10.11 -11.03 12.71
CA TYR A 65 10.86 -10.29 13.73
C TYR A 65 11.27 -8.89 13.25
N GLU A 66 11.57 -8.68 11.96
CA GLU A 66 11.95 -7.38 11.41
C GLU A 66 10.75 -6.42 11.43
N LEU A 67 9.53 -6.94 11.22
CA LEU A 67 8.30 -6.14 11.33
C LEU A 67 8.11 -5.58 12.74
N GLN A 68 8.44 -6.38 13.77
CA GLN A 68 8.40 -5.93 15.16
C GLN A 68 9.45 -4.87 15.46
N LEU A 69 10.63 -4.93 14.81
CA LEU A 69 11.65 -3.89 14.94
C LEU A 69 11.19 -2.56 14.34
N ASN A 70 10.39 -2.59 13.28
CA ASN A 70 9.81 -1.38 12.69
C ASN A 70 8.77 -0.73 13.62
N LEU A 71 7.87 -1.53 14.19
CA LEU A 71 6.92 -1.06 15.20
C LEU A 71 7.65 -0.44 16.40
N LYS A 72 8.62 -1.16 16.98
CA LYS A 72 9.39 -0.68 18.12
C LYS A 72 10.12 0.62 17.81
N ALA A 73 10.75 0.71 16.63
CA ALA A 73 11.44 1.94 16.22
C ALA A 73 10.48 3.12 16.17
N PHE A 74 9.25 2.92 15.67
CA PHE A 74 8.21 3.94 15.62
C PHE A 74 7.71 4.35 17.00
N GLU A 75 7.43 3.40 17.89
CA GLU A 75 7.02 3.70 19.27
C GLU A 75 8.08 4.52 20.02
N ASP A 76 9.34 4.06 19.98
CA ASP A 76 10.49 4.75 20.58
C ASP A 76 10.67 6.15 19.96
N GLN A 77 10.28 6.34 18.69
CA GLN A 77 10.37 7.63 18.00
C GLN A 77 9.25 8.58 18.42
N MET A 78 8.02 8.09 18.54
CA MET A 78 6.88 8.87 19.01
C MET A 78 7.08 9.31 20.46
N GLU A 79 7.60 8.43 21.31
CA GLU A 79 8.00 8.79 22.68
C GLU A 79 9.06 9.88 22.68
N TRP A 80 10.08 9.79 21.82
CA TRP A 80 11.11 10.82 21.70
C TRP A 80 10.53 12.18 21.26
N TYR A 81 9.53 12.18 20.38
CA TYR A 81 8.76 13.37 20.01
C TYR A 81 7.78 13.84 21.09
N LYS A 82 7.65 13.13 22.20
CA LYS A 82 6.66 13.36 23.27
C LYS A 82 5.21 13.30 22.75
N LEU A 83 4.99 12.43 21.76
CA LEU A 83 3.69 12.17 21.17
C LEU A 83 3.21 10.77 21.56
N ARG A 84 1.89 10.56 21.59
CA ARG A 84 1.34 9.21 21.73
C ARG A 84 1.46 8.48 20.38
N PRO A 85 1.76 7.18 20.37
CA PRO A 85 1.80 6.38 19.15
C PRO A 85 0.38 5.98 18.71
N TRP A 86 -0.45 6.98 18.44
CA TRP A 86 -1.81 6.81 17.92
C TRP A 86 -1.89 7.51 16.57
N TRP A 87 -1.30 6.88 15.55
CA TRP A 87 -1.17 7.46 14.22
C TRP A 87 -2.53 7.88 13.66
N GLN A 88 -3.56 7.04 13.83
CA GLN A 88 -4.89 7.28 13.28
C GLN A 88 -5.59 8.55 13.81
N ASN A 89 -5.22 9.01 15.01
CA ASN A 89 -5.85 10.17 15.65
C ASN A 89 -5.18 11.50 15.26
N LEU A 90 -4.09 11.46 14.51
CA LEU A 90 -3.37 12.65 14.09
C LEU A 90 -4.05 13.31 12.90
N THR A 91 -4.01 14.64 12.87
CA THR A 91 -4.42 15.40 11.68
C THR A 91 -3.39 15.27 10.58
N ARG A 92 -3.80 15.44 9.33
CA ARG A 92 -2.90 15.36 8.17
C ARG A 92 -1.67 16.29 8.28
N PRO A 93 -1.78 17.55 8.76
CA PRO A 93 -0.61 18.40 9.02
C PRO A 93 0.34 17.84 10.08
N GLU A 94 -0.18 17.23 11.14
CA GLU A 94 0.64 16.60 12.19
C GLU A 94 1.37 15.37 11.65
N MET A 95 0.68 14.52 10.89
CA MET A 95 1.29 13.38 10.20
C MET A 95 2.42 13.85 9.27
N LYS A 96 2.19 14.87 8.44
CA LYS A 96 3.24 15.46 7.58
C LYS A 96 4.41 15.98 8.40
N SER A 97 4.15 16.69 9.50
CA SER A 97 5.19 17.20 10.39
C SER A 97 6.08 16.09 10.96
N ILE A 98 5.49 14.95 11.35
CA ILE A 98 6.25 13.77 11.80
C ILE A 98 7.10 13.20 10.66
N ILE A 99 6.53 13.06 9.46
CA ILE A 99 7.24 12.52 8.29
C ILE A 99 8.39 13.44 7.88
N TYR A 100 8.22 14.77 7.89
CA TYR A 100 9.30 15.71 7.61
C TYR A 100 10.45 15.56 8.61
N LYS A 101 10.17 15.41 9.91
CA LYS A 101 11.22 15.16 10.91
C LYS A 101 11.94 13.82 10.71
N LEU A 102 11.23 12.80 10.20
CA LEU A 102 11.84 11.53 9.84
C LEU A 102 12.72 11.67 8.60
N LEU A 103 12.30 12.49 7.63
CA LEU A 103 13.09 12.82 6.44
C LEU A 103 14.39 13.53 6.82
N ASP A 104 14.34 14.53 7.70
CA ASP A 104 15.53 15.20 8.23
C ASP A 104 16.50 14.19 8.90
N GLN A 105 15.96 13.15 9.55
CA GLN A 105 16.76 12.09 10.16
C GLN A 105 17.34 11.09 9.18
N LEU A 106 16.80 10.96 7.96
CA LEU A 106 17.43 10.18 6.91
C LEU A 106 18.69 10.86 6.35
N GLU A 107 18.81 12.17 6.48
CA GLU A 107 19.94 12.94 5.95
C GLU A 107 21.12 13.05 6.93
N VAL A 108 20.96 12.61 8.19
CA VAL A 108 22.02 12.69 9.20
C VAL A 108 23.15 11.70 8.93
N SER A 109 24.39 12.07 9.28
CA SER A 109 25.56 11.20 9.09
C SER A 109 25.56 9.95 9.99
N ASN A 110 24.77 9.95 11.07
CA ASN A 110 24.66 8.81 11.98
C ASN A 110 23.81 7.68 11.38
N LYS A 111 24.45 6.55 11.06
CA LYS A 111 23.81 5.38 10.45
C LYS A 111 22.67 4.80 11.29
N GLN A 112 22.84 4.72 12.62
CA GLN A 112 21.82 4.16 13.51
C GLN A 112 20.55 5.01 13.51
N LEU A 113 20.70 6.34 13.46
CA LEU A 113 19.58 7.26 13.39
C LEU A 113 18.86 7.17 12.03
N ARG A 114 19.61 7.12 10.91
CA ARG A 114 19.03 6.88 9.58
C ARG A 114 18.24 5.57 9.52
N MET A 115 18.83 4.47 10.01
CA MET A 115 18.16 3.17 10.04
C MET A 115 16.90 3.19 10.90
N LYS A 116 16.92 3.87 12.05
CA LYS A 116 15.72 4.03 12.89
C LYS A 116 14.62 4.80 12.15
N ALA A 117 14.96 5.91 11.49
CA ALA A 117 14.01 6.69 10.70
C ALA A 117 13.44 5.88 9.52
N ALA A 118 14.29 5.14 8.80
CA ALA A 118 13.86 4.27 7.72
C ALA A 118 12.88 3.19 8.19
N ARG A 119 13.16 2.55 9.34
CA ARG A 119 12.26 1.57 9.98
C ARG A 119 10.91 2.19 10.36
N CYS A 120 10.89 3.42 10.88
CA CYS A 120 9.64 4.13 11.15
C CYS A 120 8.81 4.33 9.87
N ILE A 121 9.46 4.75 8.77
CA ILE A 121 8.80 4.96 7.48
C ILE A 121 8.25 3.65 6.91
N LEU A 122 8.99 2.55 7.04
CA LEU A 122 8.50 1.22 6.65
C LEU A 122 7.27 0.81 7.46
N TYR A 123 7.26 1.03 8.78
CA TYR A 123 6.07 0.77 9.61
C TYR A 123 4.84 1.58 9.15
N LEU A 124 5.03 2.85 8.78
CA LEU A 124 3.95 3.67 8.22
C LEU A 124 3.44 3.09 6.90
N ALA A 125 4.34 2.72 5.98
CA ALA A 125 3.96 2.12 4.70
C ALA A 125 3.19 0.79 4.86
N GLN A 126 3.47 0.04 5.93
CA GLN A 126 2.77 -1.20 6.28
C GLN A 126 1.34 -0.99 6.83
N GLY A 127 0.91 0.26 7.01
CA GLY A 127 -0.46 0.59 7.41
C GLY A 127 -0.68 0.57 8.93
N CYS A 128 0.37 0.76 9.74
CA CYS A 128 0.26 0.88 11.20
C CYS A 128 -0.50 -0.29 11.85
N TRP A 129 -0.15 -1.51 11.47
CA TRP A 129 -0.88 -2.74 11.77
C TRP A 129 -1.07 -3.04 13.27
N ALA A 130 -0.32 -2.42 14.18
CA ALA A 130 -0.49 -2.63 15.61
C ALA A 130 -1.71 -1.87 16.18
N GLU A 131 -2.22 -0.85 15.46
CA GLU A 131 -3.32 0.00 15.92
C GLU A 131 -4.68 -0.34 15.27
N VAL A 132 -4.66 -1.11 14.18
CA VAL A 132 -5.86 -1.48 13.39
C VAL A 132 -6.53 -2.74 13.92
N GLN A 133 -7.82 -2.91 13.62
CA GLN A 133 -8.62 -4.05 14.09
C GLN A 133 -8.93 -5.07 12.99
N SER A 134 -8.59 -4.78 11.73
CA SER A 134 -8.82 -5.69 10.59
C SER A 134 -7.82 -5.48 9.47
N ASP A 135 -7.58 -6.54 8.67
CA ASP A 135 -6.72 -6.49 7.49
C ASP A 135 -7.20 -5.45 6.47
N LYS A 136 -8.52 -5.28 6.35
CA LYS A 136 -9.11 -4.28 5.45
C LYS A 136 -8.75 -2.86 5.87
N GLU A 137 -8.81 -2.59 7.17
CA GLU A 137 -8.44 -1.30 7.75
C GLU A 137 -6.94 -1.04 7.58
N GLN A 138 -6.09 -2.05 7.81
CA GLN A 138 -4.65 -1.99 7.55
C GLN A 138 -4.36 -1.61 6.10
N GLN A 139 -5.03 -2.26 5.15
CA GLN A 139 -4.86 -2.00 3.72
C GLN A 139 -5.25 -0.56 3.35
N ASP A 140 -6.35 -0.05 3.92
CA ASP A 140 -6.78 1.33 3.70
C ASP A 140 -5.76 2.33 4.25
N TRP A 141 -5.25 2.10 5.47
CA TRP A 141 -4.20 2.93 6.05
C TRP A 141 -2.88 2.83 5.31
N SER A 142 -2.49 1.66 4.82
CA SER A 142 -1.30 1.49 3.99
C SER A 142 -1.40 2.37 2.73
N ARG A 143 -2.54 2.35 2.04
CA ARG A 143 -2.78 3.22 0.87
C ARG A 143 -2.69 4.71 1.24
N VAL A 144 -3.35 5.14 2.32
CA VAL A 144 -3.33 6.53 2.78
C VAL A 144 -1.90 6.97 3.12
N ASN A 145 -1.17 6.13 3.87
CA ASN A 145 0.18 6.41 4.31
C ASN A 145 1.14 6.47 3.12
N VAL A 146 1.09 5.50 2.19
CA VAL A 146 1.93 5.49 0.99
C VAL A 146 1.71 6.75 0.14
N MET A 147 0.45 7.17 -0.06
CA MET A 147 0.15 8.42 -0.77
C MET A 147 0.71 9.64 -0.04
N LEU A 148 0.64 9.65 1.29
CA LEU A 148 1.20 10.73 2.09
C LEU A 148 2.74 10.78 2.02
N LEU A 149 3.41 9.63 2.09
CA LEU A 149 4.86 9.51 1.96
C LEU A 149 5.31 9.96 0.55
N TYR A 150 4.54 9.61 -0.49
CA TYR A 150 4.78 10.09 -1.85
C TYR A 150 4.64 11.62 -1.95
N GLU A 151 3.57 12.21 -1.41
CA GLU A 151 3.38 13.66 -1.38
C GLU A 151 4.50 14.43 -0.67
N VAL A 152 5.11 13.83 0.36
CA VAL A 152 6.19 14.43 1.14
C VAL A 152 7.56 14.27 0.47
N GLY A 153 7.67 13.43 -0.57
CA GLY A 153 8.93 13.21 -1.29
C GLY A 153 9.81 12.13 -0.64
N ILE A 154 9.22 11.15 0.05
CA ILE A 154 9.98 10.05 0.65
C ILE A 154 10.65 9.15 -0.39
N PHE A 155 9.98 8.86 -1.50
CA PHE A 155 10.54 8.00 -2.54
C PHE A 155 11.89 8.50 -3.10
N PRO A 156 12.02 9.76 -3.59
CA PRO A 156 13.31 10.25 -4.05
C PRO A 156 14.38 10.26 -2.95
N ALA A 157 14.03 10.58 -1.70
CA ALA A 157 14.99 10.55 -0.59
C ALA A 157 15.55 9.15 -0.32
N PHE A 158 14.73 8.09 -0.43
CA PHE A 158 15.22 6.71 -0.33
C PHE A 158 16.10 6.30 -1.51
N VAL A 159 15.79 6.77 -2.72
CA VAL A 159 16.64 6.51 -3.90
C VAL A 159 18.02 7.14 -3.71
N GLU A 160 18.07 8.39 -3.25
CA GLU A 160 19.33 9.08 -2.93
C GLU A 160 20.10 8.37 -1.81
N LEU A 161 19.41 7.99 -0.73
CA LEU A 161 20.02 7.28 0.39
C LEU A 161 20.62 5.92 -0.02
N LEU A 162 19.92 5.17 -0.89
CA LEU A 162 20.42 3.89 -1.41
C LEU A 162 21.65 4.11 -2.30
N ASN A 163 21.66 5.13 -3.15
CA ASN A 163 22.83 5.46 -3.97
C ASN A 163 24.06 5.78 -3.11
N ILE A 164 23.88 6.48 -1.98
CA ILE A 164 24.97 6.79 -1.04
C ILE A 164 25.53 5.53 -0.36
N GLU A 165 24.70 4.54 0.00
CA GLU A 165 25.17 3.32 0.66
C GLU A 165 25.74 2.27 -0.31
N ILE A 166 25.58 2.45 -1.63
CA ILE A 166 26.20 1.60 -2.66
C ILE A 166 27.67 1.98 -2.92
N GLU A 167 28.04 3.25 -2.66
CA GLU A 167 29.42 3.75 -2.74
C GLU A 167 30.26 3.38 -1.50
#